data_AF-A0A091KGE1-F1
#
_entry.id   AF-A0A091KGE1-F1
#
_cell.length_a   1.000
_cell.length_b   1.000
_cell.length_c   1.000
_cell.angle_alpha   90.00
_cell.angle_beta   90.00
_cell.angle_gamma   90.00
#
_symmetry.space_group_name_H-M   'P 1'
#
loop_
_entity.id
_entity.type
_entity.pdbx_description
1 polymer ?
#
loop_
_entity_poly.entity_id
_entity_poly.type
_entity_poly.pdbx_seq_one_letter_code
_entity_poly.pdbx_strand_id
1 'polypeptide(L)'
;ISRQSFPVLANIRRRCLSGRDGRWHQMVGVGLGVALCAVPVVEKQNSVSLSNDALIRRAVSLVTDSTSTLLSQTTYALIEALTEYTKAVYTLVSLYKQYTNLLGKMNSEEVDAVWQVVIGARVDVSNHLPSVSNLPLFWMTALRLSEMAAEAAYQSGADQASVTARSHIQLVKSQVQEVRQLSQKAEIKLTEAQTEELIKAQGDESSLPQGVLGSTEAGEDPYLRED
;
A
#
# COMPACT_ATOMS: atom_id res chain seq x y z
N ILE A 1 -37.24 -5.05 -33.64
CA ILE A 1 -37.94 -5.95 -32.70
C ILE A 1 -38.08 -5.20 -31.38
N SER A 2 -39.11 -4.37 -31.28
CA SER A 2 -40.46 -4.65 -30.72
C SER A 2 -40.48 -4.53 -29.21
N ARG A 3 -41.14 -3.45 -28.75
CA ARG A 3 -41.68 -3.27 -27.40
C ARG A 3 -42.64 -4.43 -27.08
N GLN A 4 -42.77 -4.78 -25.81
CA GLN A 4 -44.06 -5.04 -25.18
C GLN A 4 -43.95 -5.14 -23.65
N SER A 5 -45.00 -4.66 -22.99
CA SER A 5 -45.20 -4.55 -21.56
C SER A 5 -46.36 -5.45 -21.12
N PHE A 6 -46.20 -6.14 -19.97
CA PHE A 6 -47.20 -6.68 -18.99
C PHE A 6 -48.28 -7.68 -19.52
N PRO A 7 -49.00 -8.51 -18.70
CA PRO A 7 -49.44 -8.30 -17.29
C PRO A 7 -49.47 -9.58 -16.37
N VAL A 8 -49.40 -9.48 -15.03
CA VAL A 8 -50.45 -9.52 -13.96
C VAL A 8 -50.98 -10.91 -13.50
N LEU A 9 -51.09 -11.03 -12.16
CA LEU A 9 -51.99 -11.83 -11.30
C LEU A 9 -51.61 -13.25 -10.81
N ALA A 10 -51.56 -13.32 -9.46
CA ALA A 10 -52.31 -14.23 -8.59
C ALA A 10 -51.62 -15.46 -7.96
N ASN A 11 -51.64 -15.43 -6.62
CA ASN A 11 -52.15 -16.46 -5.69
C ASN A 11 -51.18 -17.34 -4.86
N ILE A 12 -51.27 -17.11 -3.53
CA ILE A 12 -51.69 -18.06 -2.47
C ILE A 12 -50.84 -19.34 -2.28
N ARG A 13 -50.16 -19.51 -1.13
CA ARG A 13 -50.67 -20.23 0.07
C ARG A 13 -49.61 -20.53 1.15
N ARG A 14 -50.02 -20.25 2.40
CA ARG A 14 -49.67 -20.79 3.74
C ARG A 14 -48.70 -21.97 3.87
N ARG A 15 -47.87 -21.90 4.92
CA ARG A 15 -47.67 -22.87 6.05
C ARG A 15 -46.60 -22.29 6.99
N CYS A 16 -46.53 -22.52 8.30
CA CYS A 16 -47.43 -22.85 9.41
C CYS A 16 -46.59 -22.65 10.70
N LEU A 17 -47.27 -22.42 11.82
CA LEU A 17 -46.76 -22.12 13.16
C LEU A 17 -46.04 -23.30 13.83
N SER A 18 -45.14 -23.00 14.79
CA SER A 18 -45.00 -23.74 16.05
C SER A 18 -44.05 -22.99 17.01
N GLY A 19 -44.50 -22.74 18.24
CA GLY A 19 -43.68 -22.19 19.33
C GLY A 19 -44.56 -21.52 20.39
N ARG A 20 -45.13 -22.34 21.27
CA ARG A 20 -46.16 -22.02 22.26
C ARG A 20 -45.56 -22.04 23.66
N ASP A 21 -45.77 -20.98 24.44
CA ASP A 21 -45.88 -20.91 25.91
C ASP A 21 -46.23 -19.46 26.25
N GLY A 22 -47.23 -19.06 27.04
CA GLY A 22 -48.11 -19.75 27.96
C GLY A 22 -48.40 -18.75 29.09
N ARG A 23 -49.69 -18.58 29.44
CA ARG A 23 -50.22 -17.92 30.66
C ARG A 23 -50.69 -16.45 30.53
N TRP A 24 -51.98 -16.33 30.18
CA TRP A 24 -52.81 -15.15 30.48
C TRP A 24 -53.47 -15.34 31.85
N HIS A 25 -53.43 -14.32 32.70
CA HIS A 25 -54.55 -14.04 33.60
C HIS A 25 -54.86 -12.55 33.57
N GLN A 26 -56.17 -12.35 33.62
CA GLN A 26 -56.97 -11.18 33.32
C GLN A 26 -57.09 -10.30 34.56
N MET A 27 -56.96 -8.98 34.43
CA MET A 27 -57.69 -8.08 35.31
C MET A 27 -58.16 -6.87 34.51
N VAL A 28 -59.47 -6.77 34.42
CA VAL A 28 -60.25 -5.69 33.85
C VAL A 28 -60.16 -4.51 34.83
N GLY A 29 -59.53 -3.42 34.40
CA GLY A 29 -59.67 -2.10 35.00
C GLY A 29 -60.54 -1.24 34.10
N VAL A 30 -61.79 -1.02 34.51
CA VAL A 30 -62.67 -0.01 33.93
C VAL A 30 -62.08 1.36 34.24
N GLY A 31 -61.40 1.93 33.25
CA GLY A 31 -60.99 3.33 33.24
C GLY A 31 -61.60 3.98 32.00
N LEU A 32 -62.57 4.87 32.21
CA LEU A 32 -63.14 5.71 31.16
C LEU A 32 -62.09 6.76 30.75
N GLY A 33 -61.13 6.35 29.93
CA GLY A 33 -60.17 7.23 29.29
C GLY A 33 -60.36 7.16 27.80
N VAL A 34 -60.78 8.27 27.17
CA VAL A 34 -60.76 8.41 25.71
C VAL A 34 -59.28 8.44 25.29
N ALA A 35 -58.68 7.26 25.10
CA ALA A 35 -57.39 7.14 24.47
C ALA A 35 -57.61 7.37 22.96
N LEU A 36 -57.51 8.62 22.53
CA LEU A 36 -57.32 8.95 21.12
C LEU A 36 -56.05 8.22 20.68
N CYS A 37 -56.21 7.12 19.94
CA CYS A 37 -55.10 6.50 19.22
C CYS A 37 -54.61 7.51 18.18
N ALA A 38 -53.63 8.33 18.56
CA ALA A 38 -52.89 9.15 17.62
C ALA A 38 -52.07 8.19 16.75
N VAL A 39 -52.66 7.77 15.63
CA VAL A 39 -51.90 7.17 14.53
C VAL A 39 -50.98 8.27 14.04
N PRO A 40 -49.64 8.07 14.00
CA PRO A 40 -48.75 9.06 13.43
C PRO A 40 -49.17 9.26 11.97
N VAL A 41 -49.75 10.42 11.68
CA VAL A 41 -50.02 10.85 10.32
C VAL A 41 -48.65 11.08 9.70
N VAL A 42 -48.18 10.09 8.94
CA VAL A 42 -47.07 10.29 8.01
C VAL A 42 -47.63 11.15 6.90
N GLU A 43 -47.51 12.46 7.07
CA GLU A 43 -47.61 13.39 5.96
C GLU A 43 -46.46 13.05 5.02
N LYS A 44 -46.75 12.21 4.02
CA LYS A 44 -45.85 11.85 2.94
C LYS A 44 -45.73 13.06 2.02
N GLN A 45 -45.23 14.18 2.56
CA GLN A 45 -45.05 15.39 1.79
C GLN A 45 -43.93 15.13 0.79
N ASN A 46 -44.24 15.35 -0.47
CA ASN A 46 -43.38 15.16 -1.63
C ASN A 46 -42.22 16.19 -1.68
N SER A 47 -41.59 16.51 -0.54
CA SER A 47 -40.47 17.45 -0.38
C SER A 47 -39.15 16.77 -0.03
N VAL A 48 -39.14 15.46 0.24
CA VAL A 48 -37.94 14.70 0.61
C VAL A 48 -36.92 14.60 -0.54
N SER A 49 -37.35 14.69 -1.80
CA SER A 49 -36.46 14.56 -2.96
C SER A 49 -35.70 15.85 -3.33
N LEU A 50 -36.09 17.01 -2.80
CA LEU A 50 -35.49 18.32 -3.12
C LEU A 50 -35.02 19.10 -1.88
N SER A 51 -35.09 18.52 -0.68
CA SER A 51 -34.54 19.16 0.52
C SER A 51 -33.02 19.31 0.40
N ASN A 52 -32.48 20.43 0.87
CA ASN A 52 -31.04 20.66 0.94
C ASN A 52 -30.32 19.53 1.70
N ASP A 53 -30.95 18.96 2.73
CA ASP A 53 -30.39 17.84 3.49
C ASP A 53 -30.23 16.57 2.63
N ALA A 54 -31.23 16.27 1.79
CA ALA A 54 -31.17 15.12 0.88
C ALA A 54 -30.10 15.31 -0.21
N LEU A 55 -29.96 16.54 -0.73
CA LEU A 55 -28.91 16.88 -1.69
C LEU A 55 -27.52 16.79 -1.04
N ILE A 56 -27.35 17.28 0.19
CA ILE A 56 -26.10 17.19 0.95
C ILE A 56 -25.73 15.72 1.19
N ARG A 57 -26.65 14.88 1.68
CA ARG A 57 -26.41 13.44 1.88
C ARG A 57 -25.98 12.74 0.58
N ARG A 58 -26.59 13.09 -0.55
CA ARG A 58 -26.21 12.55 -1.86
C ARG A 58 -24.82 12.99 -2.28
N ALA A 59 -24.51 14.29 -2.14
CA ALA A 59 -23.18 14.81 -2.45
C ALA A 59 -22.10 14.15 -1.58
N VAL A 60 -22.37 13.98 -0.28
CA VAL A 60 -21.47 13.31 0.65
C VAL A 60 -21.28 11.83 0.33
N SER A 61 -22.34 11.11 -0.07
CA SER A 61 -22.22 9.73 -0.56
C SER A 61 -21.28 9.65 -1.77
N LEU A 62 -21.48 10.53 -2.77
CA LEU A 62 -20.64 10.59 -3.96
C LEU A 62 -19.17 10.92 -3.63
N VAL A 63 -18.95 11.88 -2.73
CA VAL A 63 -17.60 12.24 -2.27
C VAL A 63 -16.96 11.05 -1.56
N THR A 64 -17.68 10.38 -0.66
CA THR A 64 -17.17 9.21 0.09
C THR A 64 -16.79 8.06 -0.85
N ASP A 65 -17.64 7.72 -1.83
CA ASP A 65 -17.37 6.67 -2.81
C ASP A 65 -16.17 7.03 -3.70
N SER A 66 -16.11 8.27 -4.16
CA SER A 66 -15.01 8.77 -5.01
C SER A 66 -13.69 8.80 -4.25
N THR A 67 -13.67 9.27 -3.00
CA THR A 67 -12.44 9.31 -2.20
C THR A 67 -11.98 7.91 -1.81
N SER A 68 -12.93 7.00 -1.52
CA SER A 68 -12.62 5.58 -1.27
C SER A 68 -11.94 4.95 -2.48
N THR A 69 -12.47 5.19 -3.69
CA THR A 69 -11.87 4.69 -4.95
C THR A 69 -10.48 5.27 -5.17
N LEU A 70 -10.32 6.59 -5.02
CA LEU A 70 -9.02 7.26 -5.15
C LEU A 70 -8.00 6.73 -4.15
N LEU A 71 -8.42 6.50 -2.89
CA LEU A 71 -7.58 5.94 -1.85
C LEU A 71 -7.14 4.51 -2.20
N SER A 72 -8.05 3.66 -2.67
CA SER A 72 -7.69 2.31 -3.12
C SER A 72 -6.67 2.33 -4.26
N GLN A 73 -6.89 3.17 -5.28
CA GLN A 73 -5.99 3.26 -6.44
C GLN A 73 -4.60 3.77 -6.06
N THR A 74 -4.53 4.85 -5.29
CA THR A 74 -3.25 5.40 -4.82
C THR A 74 -2.54 4.45 -3.85
N THR A 75 -3.29 3.70 -3.04
CA THR A 75 -2.73 2.64 -2.17
C THR A 75 -2.11 1.54 -3.02
N TYR A 76 -2.83 1.05 -4.03
CA TYR A 76 -2.33 0.01 -4.92
C TYR A 76 -1.06 0.46 -5.65
N ALA A 77 -1.08 1.64 -6.28
CA ALA A 77 0.08 2.18 -7.00
C ALA A 77 1.29 2.36 -6.07
N LEU A 78 1.08 2.83 -4.84
CA LEU A 78 2.16 2.98 -3.87
C LEU A 78 2.73 1.62 -3.43
N ILE A 79 1.88 0.64 -3.15
CA ILE A 79 2.32 -0.71 -2.79
C ILE A 79 3.11 -1.32 -3.95
N GLU A 80 2.59 -1.25 -5.18
CA GLU A 80 3.26 -1.74 -6.37
C GLU A 80 4.66 -1.12 -6.52
N ALA A 81 4.75 0.21 -6.52
CA ALA A 81 6.03 0.91 -6.64
C ALA A 81 7.04 0.54 -5.55
N LEU A 82 6.59 0.43 -4.28
CA LEU A 82 7.46 0.00 -3.19
C LEU A 82 7.90 -1.45 -3.35
N THR A 83 7.01 -2.34 -3.82
CA THR A 83 7.36 -3.75 -4.02
C THR A 83 8.31 -3.96 -5.18
N GLU A 84 8.15 -3.26 -6.30
CA GLU A 84 9.07 -3.30 -7.43
C GLU A 84 10.44 -2.74 -7.06
N TYR A 85 10.47 -1.58 -6.41
CA TYR A 85 11.70 -1.02 -5.85
C TYR A 85 12.40 -2.00 -4.90
N THR A 86 11.65 -2.61 -3.98
CA THR A 86 12.20 -3.61 -3.04
C THR A 86 12.81 -4.80 -3.78
N LYS A 87 12.18 -5.28 -4.87
CA LYS A 87 12.74 -6.35 -5.71
C LYS A 87 14.03 -5.91 -6.38
N ALA A 88 14.07 -4.74 -7.00
CA ALA A 88 15.27 -4.20 -7.65
C ALA A 88 16.44 -4.07 -6.65
N VAL A 89 16.15 -3.57 -5.43
CA VAL A 89 17.14 -3.47 -4.35
C VAL A 89 17.66 -4.85 -3.94
N TYR A 90 16.79 -5.86 -3.78
CA TYR A 90 17.23 -7.21 -3.43
C TYR A 90 18.04 -7.89 -4.54
N THR A 91 17.74 -7.62 -5.81
CA THR A 91 18.56 -8.06 -6.95
C THR A 91 19.96 -7.46 -6.83
N LEU A 92 20.06 -6.14 -6.59
CA LEU A 92 21.33 -5.46 -6.41
C LEU A 92 22.12 -5.99 -5.21
N VAL A 93 21.47 -6.22 -4.06
CA VAL A 93 22.09 -6.85 -2.87
C VAL A 93 22.68 -8.21 -3.22
N SER A 94 21.94 -9.02 -3.99
CA SER A 94 22.37 -10.37 -4.36
C SER A 94 23.60 -10.34 -5.28
N LEU A 95 23.63 -9.39 -6.21
CA LEU A 95 24.78 -9.16 -7.10
C LEU A 95 26.02 -8.74 -6.33
N TYR A 96 25.91 -7.78 -5.38
CA TYR A 96 27.03 -7.40 -4.53
C TYR A 96 27.58 -8.58 -3.73
N LYS A 97 26.71 -9.40 -3.13
CA LYS A 97 27.16 -10.58 -2.38
C LYS A 97 27.85 -11.61 -3.27
N GLN A 98 27.35 -11.83 -4.48
CA GLN A 98 27.98 -12.74 -5.45
C GLN A 98 29.35 -12.22 -5.89
N TYR A 99 29.44 -10.94 -6.23
CA TYR A 99 30.69 -10.27 -6.57
C TYR A 99 31.73 -10.42 -5.46
N THR A 100 31.37 -10.08 -4.22
CA THR A 100 32.23 -10.24 -3.04
C THR A 100 32.68 -11.69 -2.82
N ASN A 101 31.84 -12.69 -3.12
CA ASN A 101 32.19 -14.11 -2.97
C ASN A 101 33.16 -14.64 -4.05
N LEU A 102 33.16 -13.98 -5.21
CA LEU A 102 33.95 -14.35 -6.38
C LEU A 102 35.20 -13.47 -6.56
N LEU A 103 35.36 -12.46 -5.69
CA LEU A 103 36.58 -11.68 -5.55
C LEU A 103 37.81 -12.61 -5.45
N GLY A 104 38.83 -12.34 -6.27
CA GLY A 104 40.05 -13.14 -6.39
C GLY A 104 39.92 -14.48 -7.11
N LYS A 105 38.72 -14.89 -7.54
CA LYS A 105 38.44 -16.16 -8.25
C LYS A 105 38.09 -15.98 -9.72
N MET A 106 37.94 -14.74 -10.16
CA MET A 106 37.58 -14.34 -11.53
C MET A 106 38.78 -13.69 -12.22
N ASN A 107 38.86 -13.83 -13.54
CA ASN A 107 39.78 -13.04 -14.35
C ASN A 107 39.24 -11.62 -14.57
N SER A 108 40.05 -10.72 -15.13
CA SER A 108 39.67 -9.31 -15.31
C SER A 108 38.45 -9.08 -16.21
N GLU A 109 38.23 -9.92 -17.23
CA GLU A 109 37.09 -9.83 -18.13
C GLU A 109 35.80 -10.25 -17.43
N GLU A 110 35.86 -11.33 -16.64
CA GLU A 110 34.74 -11.80 -15.82
C GLU A 110 34.33 -10.78 -14.75
N VAL A 111 35.33 -10.15 -14.10
CA VAL A 111 35.09 -9.06 -13.13
C VAL A 111 34.37 -7.89 -13.78
N ASP A 112 34.84 -7.41 -14.95
CA ASP A 112 34.18 -6.32 -15.66
C ASP A 112 32.76 -6.69 -16.08
N ALA A 113 32.54 -7.90 -16.62
CA ALA A 113 31.22 -8.36 -17.01
C ALA A 113 30.23 -8.38 -15.83
N VAL A 114 30.64 -8.88 -14.67
CA VAL A 114 29.81 -8.86 -13.44
C VAL A 114 29.58 -7.42 -12.98
N TRP A 115 30.59 -6.56 -13.06
CA TRP A 115 30.47 -5.17 -12.67
C TRP A 115 29.49 -4.39 -13.56
N GLN A 116 29.47 -4.64 -14.88
CA GLN A 116 28.47 -4.05 -15.78
C GLN A 116 27.04 -4.45 -15.40
N VAL A 117 26.83 -5.70 -14.98
CA VAL A 117 25.52 -6.15 -14.47
C VAL A 117 25.14 -5.42 -13.18
N VAL A 118 26.09 -5.19 -12.26
CA VAL A 118 25.87 -4.39 -11.04
C VAL A 118 25.49 -2.95 -11.39
N ILE A 119 26.17 -2.33 -12.36
CA ILE A 119 25.82 -0.97 -12.84
C ILE A 119 24.39 -0.95 -13.40
N GLY A 120 24.04 -1.93 -14.25
CA GLY A 120 22.69 -2.06 -14.80
C GLY A 120 21.62 -2.17 -13.70
N ALA A 121 21.87 -2.98 -12.67
CA ALA A 121 20.97 -3.10 -11.52
C ALA A 121 20.87 -1.81 -10.69
N ARG A 122 21.94 -1.02 -10.56
CA ARG A 122 21.87 0.31 -9.91
C ARG A 122 21.02 1.30 -10.70
N VAL A 123 21.10 1.25 -12.04
CA VAL A 123 20.24 2.06 -12.91
C VAL A 123 18.79 1.63 -12.74
N ASP A 124 18.51 0.32 -12.69
CA ASP A 124 17.18 -0.21 -12.47
C ASP A 124 16.57 0.27 -11.14
N VAL A 125 17.32 0.18 -10.02
CA VAL A 125 16.91 0.76 -8.72
C VAL A 125 16.61 2.26 -8.84
N SER A 126 17.45 3.00 -9.57
CA SER A 126 17.29 4.45 -9.75
C SER A 126 16.02 4.82 -10.54
N ASN A 127 15.60 3.97 -11.49
CA ASN A 127 14.39 4.18 -12.28
C ASN A 127 13.11 4.11 -11.44
N HIS A 128 13.13 3.42 -10.29
CA HIS A 128 11.99 3.35 -9.38
C HIS A 128 11.89 4.52 -8.39
N LEU A 129 12.99 5.26 -8.16
CA LEU A 129 13.03 6.35 -7.16
C LEU A 129 11.99 7.47 -7.41
N PRO A 130 11.69 7.89 -8.65
CA PRO A 130 10.64 8.89 -8.89
C PRO A 130 9.27 8.44 -8.38
N SER A 131 8.89 7.19 -8.62
CA SER A 131 7.62 6.62 -8.17
C SER A 131 7.59 6.47 -6.65
N VAL A 132 8.66 5.96 -6.04
CA VAL A 132 8.80 5.83 -4.58
C VAL A 132 8.76 7.19 -3.88
N SER A 133 9.21 8.27 -4.54
CA SER A 133 9.20 9.63 -3.97
C SER A 133 7.84 10.33 -4.13
N ASN A 134 7.17 10.17 -5.28
CA ASN A 134 5.96 10.91 -5.62
C ASN A 134 4.66 10.25 -5.11
N LEU A 135 4.54 8.93 -5.25
CA LEU A 135 3.32 8.20 -4.87
C LEU A 135 2.93 8.32 -3.39
N PRO A 136 3.87 8.40 -2.42
CA PRO A 136 3.54 8.70 -1.03
C PRO A 136 2.74 10.00 -0.84
N LEU A 137 3.06 11.04 -1.62
CA LEU A 137 2.38 12.34 -1.54
C LEU A 137 0.96 12.25 -2.09
N PHE A 138 0.78 11.58 -3.24
CA PHE A 138 -0.54 11.33 -3.83
C PHE A 138 -1.42 10.50 -2.89
N TRP A 139 -0.86 9.42 -2.34
CA TRP A 139 -1.57 8.57 -1.38
C TRP A 139 -1.97 9.32 -0.10
N MET A 140 -1.06 10.12 0.47
CA MET A 140 -1.36 10.90 1.68
C MET A 140 -2.44 11.96 1.42
N THR A 141 -2.50 12.51 0.20
CA THR A 141 -3.57 13.43 -0.22
C THR A 141 -4.91 12.70 -0.32
N ALA A 142 -4.96 11.53 -0.97
CA ALA A 142 -6.17 10.70 -1.06
C ALA A 142 -6.68 10.26 0.33
N LEU A 143 -5.76 9.96 1.24
CA LEU A 143 -6.04 9.60 2.61
C LEU A 143 -6.71 10.76 3.37
N ARG A 144 -6.15 11.98 3.29
CA ARG A 144 -6.75 13.17 3.91
C ARG A 144 -8.11 13.51 3.33
N LEU A 145 -8.28 13.39 2.01
CA LEU A 145 -9.58 13.56 1.35
C LEU A 145 -10.61 12.56 1.89
N SER A 146 -10.20 11.31 2.08
CA SER A 146 -11.07 10.26 2.63
C SER A 146 -11.41 10.50 4.10
N GLU A 147 -10.47 11.00 4.90
CA GLU A 147 -10.72 11.39 6.30
C GLU A 147 -11.76 12.52 6.38
N MET A 148 -11.64 13.53 5.52
CA MET A 148 -12.62 14.62 5.42
C MET A 148 -13.99 14.13 4.91
N ALA A 149 -14.02 13.21 3.94
CA ALA A 149 -15.25 12.61 3.43
C ALA A 149 -15.98 11.80 4.51
N ALA A 150 -15.22 11.01 5.29
CA ALA A 150 -15.76 10.25 6.41
C ALA A 150 -16.35 11.17 7.51
N GLU A 151 -15.72 12.32 7.76
CA GLU A 151 -16.24 13.31 8.69
C GLU A 151 -17.50 14.00 8.17
N ALA A 152 -17.54 14.38 6.88
CA ALA A 152 -18.74 14.92 6.26
C ALA A 152 -19.91 13.90 6.24
N ALA A 153 -19.62 12.61 6.06
CA ALA A 153 -20.58 11.52 6.18
C ALA A 153 -21.16 11.45 7.59
N TYR A 154 -20.33 11.60 8.62
CA TYR A 154 -20.81 11.64 10.00
C TYR A 154 -21.70 12.86 10.26
N GLN A 155 -21.25 14.06 9.87
CA GLN A 155 -21.98 15.31 10.09
C GLN A 155 -23.32 15.39 9.35
N SER A 156 -23.43 14.70 8.21
CA SER A 156 -24.70 14.59 7.47
C SER A 156 -25.58 13.43 7.93
N GLY A 157 -25.24 12.73 9.02
CA GLY A 157 -26.01 11.61 9.56
C GLY A 157 -25.97 10.35 8.70
N ALA A 158 -24.90 10.14 7.95
CA ALA A 158 -24.59 8.92 7.19
C ALA A 158 -23.55 8.07 7.94
N ASP A 159 -23.87 7.67 9.17
CA ASP A 159 -22.95 7.01 10.11
C ASP A 159 -22.30 5.74 9.55
N GLN A 160 -23.07 4.93 8.84
CA GLN A 160 -22.57 3.69 8.22
C GLN A 160 -21.50 3.96 7.17
N ALA A 161 -21.68 5.00 6.34
CA ALA A 161 -20.69 5.40 5.35
C ALA A 161 -19.42 5.95 6.03
N SER A 162 -19.59 6.72 7.11
CA SER A 162 -18.47 7.22 7.91
C SER A 162 -17.64 6.11 8.54
N VAL A 163 -18.29 5.14 9.20
CA VAL A 163 -17.62 3.98 9.81
C VAL A 163 -16.88 3.17 8.74
N THR A 164 -17.54 2.88 7.62
CA THR A 164 -16.94 2.12 6.51
C THR A 164 -15.70 2.82 5.95
N ALA A 165 -15.78 4.14 5.71
CA ALA A 165 -14.65 4.92 5.23
C ALA A 165 -13.48 4.94 6.24
N ARG A 166 -13.77 5.11 7.53
CA ARG A 166 -12.75 5.06 8.60
C ARG A 166 -12.07 3.70 8.70
N SER A 167 -12.83 2.62 8.62
CA SER A 167 -12.27 1.26 8.60
C SER A 167 -11.37 1.05 7.38
N HIS A 168 -11.78 1.50 6.20
CA HIS A 168 -10.97 1.43 4.99
C HIS A 168 -9.66 2.22 5.14
N ILE A 169 -9.71 3.43 5.69
CA ILE A 169 -8.53 4.27 5.98
C ILE A 169 -7.53 3.54 6.90
N GLN A 170 -8.01 2.89 7.96
CA GLN A 170 -7.12 2.16 8.89
C GLN A 170 -6.46 0.96 8.21
N LEU A 171 -7.23 0.21 7.42
CA LEU A 171 -6.71 -0.93 6.68
C LEU A 171 -5.60 -0.50 5.71
N VAL A 172 -5.83 0.51 4.87
CA VAL A 172 -4.81 0.92 3.90
C VAL A 172 -3.57 1.53 4.59
N LYS A 173 -3.73 2.22 5.73
CA LYS A 173 -2.59 2.68 6.54
C LYS A 173 -1.71 1.51 6.98
N SER A 174 -2.32 0.45 7.52
CA SER A 174 -1.57 -0.74 7.95
C SER A 174 -0.85 -1.44 6.79
N GLN A 175 -1.51 -1.62 5.64
CA GLN A 175 -0.90 -2.25 4.46
C GLN A 175 0.31 -1.46 3.93
N VAL A 176 0.16 -0.14 3.78
CA VAL A 176 1.26 0.72 3.31
C VAL A 176 2.41 0.72 4.31
N GLN A 177 2.12 0.70 5.61
CA GLN A 177 3.15 0.65 6.64
C GLN A 177 3.98 -0.65 6.56
N GLU A 178 3.33 -1.80 6.40
CA GLU A 178 4.02 -3.09 6.28
C GLU A 178 4.97 -3.11 5.07
N VAL A 179 4.50 -2.68 3.90
CA VAL A 179 5.30 -2.68 2.68
C VAL A 179 6.46 -1.68 2.78
N ARG A 180 6.25 -0.51 3.41
CA ARG A 180 7.34 0.44 3.67
C ARG A 180 8.42 -0.14 4.57
N GLN A 181 8.06 -0.88 5.61
CA GLN A 181 9.03 -1.54 6.48
C GLN A 181 9.88 -2.57 5.72
N LEU A 182 9.27 -3.32 4.80
CA LEU A 182 9.99 -4.26 3.93
C LEU A 182 10.98 -3.55 3.01
N SER A 183 10.57 -2.43 2.41
CA SER A 183 11.43 -1.58 1.58
C SER A 183 12.63 -1.04 2.36
N GLN A 184 12.40 -0.47 3.56
CA GLN A 184 13.47 0.04 4.42
C GLN A 184 14.46 -1.06 4.85
N LYS A 185 13.95 -2.26 5.14
CA LYS A 185 14.80 -3.42 5.45
C LYS A 185 15.68 -3.82 4.26
N ALA A 186 15.17 -3.70 3.03
CA ALA A 186 15.97 -3.97 1.84
C ALA A 186 17.08 -2.92 1.65
N GLU A 187 16.80 -1.65 1.91
CA GLU A 187 17.79 -0.57 1.87
C GLU A 187 18.92 -0.78 2.88
N ILE A 188 18.59 -1.16 4.12
CA ILE A 188 19.60 -1.49 5.14
C ILE A 188 20.52 -2.59 4.63
N LYS A 189 19.96 -3.69 4.09
CA LYS A 189 20.76 -4.78 3.52
C LYS A 189 21.62 -4.35 2.32
N LEU A 190 21.15 -3.39 1.54
CA LEU A 190 21.94 -2.82 0.45
C LEU A 190 23.16 -2.08 1.00
N THR A 191 22.97 -1.23 2.02
CA THR A 191 24.09 -0.54 2.66
C THR A 191 25.09 -1.51 3.28
N GLU A 192 24.62 -2.57 3.95
CA GLU A 192 25.47 -3.63 4.49
C GLU A 192 26.30 -4.32 3.38
N ALA A 193 25.66 -4.74 2.29
CA ALA A 193 26.34 -5.41 1.19
C ALA A 193 27.37 -4.50 0.49
N GLN A 194 27.07 -3.21 0.36
CA GLN A 194 28.00 -2.21 -0.16
C GLN A 194 29.22 -2.02 0.75
N THR A 195 29.01 -1.95 2.06
CA THR A 195 30.13 -1.84 3.01
C THR A 195 31.02 -3.08 3.04
N GLU A 196 30.42 -4.27 2.94
CA GLU A 196 31.16 -5.55 2.90
C GLU A 196 32.02 -5.67 1.65
N GLU A 197 31.50 -5.26 0.49
CA GLU A 197 32.23 -5.21 -0.78
C GLU A 197 33.45 -4.28 -0.69
N LEU A 198 33.27 -3.05 -0.19
CA LEU A 198 34.37 -2.08 -0.05
C LEU A 198 35.49 -2.58 0.87
N ILE A 199 35.14 -3.18 2.02
CA ILE A 199 36.13 -3.70 2.96
C ILE A 199 36.94 -4.84 2.33
N LYS A 200 36.28 -5.74 1.59
CA LYS A 200 36.94 -6.90 0.99
C LYS A 200 37.79 -6.51 -0.23
N ALA A 201 37.32 -5.58 -1.05
CA ALA A 201 38.08 -5.04 -2.17
C ALA A 201 39.39 -4.37 -1.70
N GLN A 202 39.34 -3.63 -0.59
CA GLN A 202 40.55 -3.04 0.03
C GLN A 202 41.50 -4.09 0.64
N GLY A 203 40.96 -5.17 1.21
CA GLY A 203 41.75 -6.27 1.77
C GLY A 203 42.52 -7.07 0.72
N ASP A 204 41.92 -7.31 -0.46
CA ASP A 204 42.55 -7.98 -1.59
C ASP A 204 43.64 -7.09 -2.24
N GLU A 205 43.46 -5.77 -2.28
CA GLU A 205 44.51 -4.84 -2.76
C GLU A 205 45.69 -4.75 -1.77
N SER A 206 45.40 -4.82 -0.46
CA SER A 206 46.42 -4.79 0.61
C SER A 206 47.19 -6.10 0.79
N SER A 207 46.77 -7.20 0.14
CA SER A 207 47.45 -8.51 0.21
C SER A 207 48.42 -8.75 -0.96
N LEU A 208 48.71 -7.71 -1.76
CA LEU A 208 49.93 -7.66 -2.55
C LEU A 208 51.14 -7.56 -1.60
N PRO A 209 52.16 -8.45 -1.71
CA PRO A 209 53.24 -8.50 -0.75
C PRO A 209 54.15 -7.27 -0.88
N GLN A 210 54.12 -6.40 0.12
CA GLN A 210 55.23 -5.49 0.39
C GLN A 210 56.39 -6.32 0.96
N GLY A 211 57.30 -6.77 0.11
CA GLY A 211 58.65 -7.18 0.52
C GLY A 211 59.28 -8.32 -0.26
N VAL A 212 59.92 -8.02 -1.39
CA VAL A 212 61.28 -8.52 -1.66
C VAL A 212 62.09 -7.38 -2.27
N LEU A 213 62.98 -6.84 -1.44
CA LEU A 213 64.22 -6.25 -1.89
C LEU A 213 64.98 -7.31 -2.71
N GLY A 214 65.26 -7.04 -3.99
CA GLY A 214 66.36 -7.67 -4.73
C GLY A 214 66.01 -8.62 -5.87
N SER A 215 65.89 -8.08 -7.09
CA SER A 215 66.67 -8.49 -8.28
C SER A 215 66.31 -7.60 -9.46
N THR A 216 66.84 -6.38 -9.45
CA THR A 216 67.12 -5.65 -10.69
C THR A 216 68.50 -6.12 -11.13
N GLU A 217 68.55 -7.16 -11.96
CA GLU A 217 69.74 -7.45 -12.78
C GLU A 217 69.33 -7.42 -14.24
N ALA A 218 69.38 -6.22 -14.82
CA ALA A 218 69.72 -5.93 -16.22
C ALA A 218 69.51 -4.42 -16.44
N GLY A 219 70.50 -3.61 -16.08
CA GLY A 219 70.47 -2.16 -16.29
C GLY A 219 71.57 -1.40 -15.54
N GLU A 220 72.81 -1.84 -15.69
CA GLU A 220 74.00 -1.00 -15.86
C GLU A 220 74.03 0.34 -15.10
N ASP A 221 74.67 0.36 -13.93
CA ASP A 221 75.08 1.59 -13.23
C ASP A 221 76.36 2.15 -13.89
N PRO A 222 76.33 3.33 -14.55
CA PRO A 222 77.42 3.80 -15.40
C PRO A 222 78.56 4.54 -14.67
N TYR A 223 78.61 4.55 -13.33
CA TYR A 223 79.55 5.39 -12.57
C TYR A 223 80.63 4.64 -11.75
N LEU A 224 80.88 3.35 -11.99
CA LEU A 224 81.90 2.57 -11.26
C LEU A 224 83.00 1.95 -12.14
N ARG A 225 83.67 2.76 -12.96
CA ARG A 225 85.02 2.42 -13.47
C ARG A 225 85.95 3.61 -13.39
N GLU A 226 86.73 3.67 -12.31
CA GLU A 226 88.02 4.37 -12.30
C GLU A 226 89.05 3.42 -11.66
N ASP A 227 90.13 3.21 -12.41
CA ASP A 227 91.42 2.54 -12.15
C ASP A 227 91.75 1.40 -13.15
#